data_AF-A0A3S1K3Y2-F1
#
_entry.id   AF-A0A3S1K3Y2-F1
#
_cell.length_a   1.000
_cell.length_b   1.000
_cell.length_c   1.000
_cell.angle_alpha   90.00
_cell.angle_beta   90.00
_cell.angle_gamma   90.00
#
_symmetry.space_group_name_H-M   'P 1'
#
loop_
_entity.id
_entity.type
_entity.pdbx_description
1 polymer ?
#
loop_
_entity_poly.entity_id
_entity_poly.type
_entity_poly.pdbx_seq_one_letter_code
_entity_poly.pdbx_strand_id
1 'polypeptide(L)'
;MMATRDEKLVFAVSPAGQGDGVPILLVGVPKGAWEYMKDGKTHHFDLTKAGVPVKLMFFGAESHAAAMKVIDDAMKASGTAYLDERRTDFAIKPRGTS
;
A
#
# COMPACT_ATOMS: atom_id res chain seq x y z
N MET A 1 22.55 0.69 -1.92
CA MET A 1 22.26 1.61 -3.05
C MET A 1 20.86 2.17 -2.83
N MET A 2 20.66 3.48 -2.85
CA MET A 2 19.31 4.06 -2.71
C MET A 2 18.53 3.84 -4.01
N ALA A 3 17.26 3.45 -3.91
CA ALA A 3 16.36 3.38 -5.06
C ALA A 3 16.34 4.73 -5.80
N THR A 4 16.47 4.68 -7.12
CA THR A 4 16.31 5.84 -8.01
C THR A 4 14.88 6.40 -7.91
N ARG A 5 14.63 7.61 -8.43
CA ARG A 5 13.28 8.21 -8.39
C ARG A 5 12.23 7.34 -9.09
N ASP A 6 12.61 6.65 -10.16
CA ASP A 6 11.71 5.82 -10.96
C ASP A 6 11.43 4.45 -10.31
N GLU A 7 12.30 4.02 -9.40
CA GLU A 7 12.13 2.83 -8.57
C GLU A 7 11.30 3.09 -7.30
N LYS A 8 10.70 4.28 -7.15
CA LYS A 8 9.87 4.63 -5.99
C LYS A 8 8.41 4.74 -6.38
N LEU A 9 7.55 4.27 -5.48
CA LEU A 9 6.14 4.63 -5.48
C LEU A 9 5.97 6.16 -5.39
N VAL A 10 4.95 6.68 -6.06
CA VAL A 10 4.53 8.08 -5.96
C VAL A 10 3.24 8.11 -5.16
N PHE A 11 3.09 9.06 -4.24
CA PHE A 11 1.83 9.23 -3.50
C PHE A 11 1.45 10.69 -3.33
N ALA A 12 0.16 10.92 -3.16
CA ALA A 12 -0.44 12.18 -2.75
C ALA A 12 -1.61 11.91 -1.80
N VAL A 13 -1.99 12.89 -0.99
CA VAL A 13 -3.14 12.80 -0.08
C VAL A 13 -4.18 13.84 -0.52
N SER A 14 -5.44 13.44 -0.66
CA SER A 14 -6.58 14.34 -0.80
C SER A 14 -7.29 14.45 0.55
N PRO A 15 -7.08 15.56 1.31
CA PRO A 15 -7.64 15.67 2.66
C PRO A 15 -9.16 15.68 2.70
N ALA A 16 -9.81 16.22 1.67
CA ALA A 16 -11.27 16.31 1.57
C ALA A 16 -11.96 14.99 1.19
N GLY A 17 -11.19 13.97 0.81
CA GLY A 17 -11.74 12.66 0.48
C GLY A 17 -12.72 12.68 -0.68
N GLN A 18 -13.84 11.97 -0.50
CA GLN A 18 -15.01 12.01 -1.39
C GLN A 18 -16.13 12.92 -0.85
N GLY A 19 -15.83 13.84 0.07
CA GLY A 19 -16.82 14.68 0.75
C GLY A 19 -17.47 14.03 1.98
N ASP A 20 -16.91 12.92 2.46
CA ASP A 20 -17.29 12.19 3.67
C ASP A 20 -16.39 12.48 4.89
N GLY A 21 -15.38 13.35 4.71
CA GLY A 21 -14.43 13.72 5.76
C GLY A 21 -13.30 12.70 5.97
N VAL A 22 -13.19 11.68 5.12
CA VAL A 22 -12.12 10.67 5.19
C VAL A 22 -11.06 10.93 4.12
N PRO A 23 -9.79 11.20 4.47
CA PRO A 23 -8.75 11.44 3.47
C PRO A 23 -8.55 10.27 2.51
N ILE A 24 -8.32 10.57 1.22
CA ILE A 24 -7.91 9.57 0.23
C ILE A 24 -6.40 9.60 0.07
N LEU A 25 -5.78 8.43 0.14
CA LEU A 25 -4.42 8.24 -0.35
C LEU A 25 -4.45 7.85 -1.82
N LEU A 26 -3.76 8.63 -2.64
CA LEU A 26 -3.55 8.38 -4.06
C LEU A 26 -2.16 7.77 -4.23
N VAL A 27 -2.07 6.55 -4.77
CA VAL A 27 -0.79 5.86 -4.98
C VAL A 27 -0.62 5.52 -6.45
N GLY A 28 0.48 5.96 -7.03
CA GLY A 28 0.95 5.54 -8.35
C GLY A 28 2.09 4.54 -8.21
N VAL A 29 2.04 3.47 -9.02
CA VAL A 29 3.10 2.45 -9.10
C VAL A 29 3.80 2.58 -10.46
N PRO A 30 4.91 3.33 -10.56
CA PRO A 30 5.72 3.34 -11.77
C PRO A 30 6.23 1.93 -12.11
N LYS A 31 6.51 1.67 -13.40
CA LYS A 31 7.07 0.38 -13.83
C LYS A 31 8.36 0.03 -13.08
N GLY A 32 9.25 1.00 -12.88
CA GLY A 32 10.49 0.79 -12.11
C GLY A 32 10.22 0.38 -10.66
N ALA A 33 9.25 1.02 -10.00
CA ALA A 33 8.85 0.67 -8.64
C ALA A 33 8.23 -0.74 -8.56
N TRP A 34 7.43 -1.13 -9.56
CA TRP A 34 6.90 -2.49 -9.65
C TRP A 34 8.03 -3.53 -9.76
N GLU A 35 8.93 -3.33 -10.71
CA GLU A 35 10.08 -4.22 -10.94
C GLU A 35 11.00 -4.27 -9.71
N TYR A 36 11.17 -3.15 -9.01
CA TYR A 36 11.91 -3.10 -7.75
C TYR A 36 11.23 -3.92 -6.65
N MET A 37 9.90 -3.81 -6.50
CA MET A 37 9.15 -4.45 -5.42
C MET A 37 8.93 -5.95 -5.63
N LYS A 38 8.76 -6.42 -6.87
CA LYS A 38 8.50 -7.84 -7.16
C LYS A 38 9.68 -8.75 -6.76
N ASP A 39 10.88 -8.20 -6.65
CA ASP A 39 12.09 -8.89 -6.18
C ASP A 39 12.14 -8.98 -4.63
N GLY A 40 11.01 -8.86 -3.95
CA GLY A 40 10.90 -8.97 -2.49
C GLY A 40 11.30 -7.70 -1.73
N LYS A 41 11.42 -6.56 -2.40
CA LYS A 41 11.71 -5.27 -1.76
C LYS A 41 10.43 -4.52 -1.43
N THR A 42 10.46 -3.74 -0.34
CA THR A 42 9.27 -3.07 0.20
C THR A 42 9.43 -1.55 0.14
N HIS A 43 8.34 -0.83 -0.13
CA HIS A 43 8.28 0.61 0.11
C HIS A 43 7.48 0.92 1.37
N HIS A 44 7.98 1.87 2.16
CA HIS A 44 7.34 2.34 3.38
C HIS A 44 6.96 3.81 3.24
N PHE A 45 5.71 4.13 3.56
CA PHE A 45 5.26 5.51 3.75
C PHE A 45 4.82 5.72 5.18
N ASP A 46 5.36 6.78 5.79
CA ASP A 46 4.95 7.24 7.11
C ASP A 46 4.09 8.50 6.93
N LEU A 47 2.76 8.32 6.94
CA LEU A 47 1.82 9.41 6.75
C LEU A 47 1.52 10.18 8.03
N THR A 48 2.11 9.79 9.17
CA THR A 48 1.92 10.49 10.45
C THR A 48 2.40 11.93 10.38
N LYS A 49 3.41 12.22 9.55
CA LYS A 49 3.89 13.57 9.25
C LYS A 49 2.88 14.45 8.51
N ALA A 50 1.90 13.83 7.85
CA ALA A 50 0.79 14.51 7.17
C ALA A 50 -0.49 14.50 8.03
N GLY A 51 -0.41 14.11 9.31
CA GLY A 51 -1.56 14.06 10.21
C GLY A 51 -2.47 12.84 10.07
N VAL A 52 -2.12 11.87 9.20
CA VAL A 52 -2.87 10.62 9.04
C VAL A 52 -2.21 9.54 9.90
N PRO A 53 -2.89 8.94 10.89
CA PRO A 53 -2.27 8.04 11.87
C PRO A 53 -2.07 6.62 11.31
N VAL A 54 -1.41 6.51 10.15
CA VAL A 54 -1.16 5.24 9.46
C VAL A 54 0.22 5.24 8.81
N LYS A 55 0.85 4.06 8.84
CA LYS A 55 2.04 3.76 8.03
C LYS A 55 1.66 2.68 7.04
N LEU A 56 2.21 2.77 5.84
CA LEU A 56 1.87 1.89 4.73
C LEU A 56 3.10 1.16 4.26
N MET A 57 2.95 -0.14 4.07
CA MET A 57 3.98 -1.02 3.53
C MET A 57 3.45 -1.63 2.25
N PHE A 58 4.18 -1.45 1.15
CA PHE A 58 3.80 -1.97 -0.16
C PHE A 58 4.72 -3.12 -0.54
N PHE A 59 4.11 -4.26 -0.84
CA PHE A 59 4.78 -5.47 -1.30
C PHE A 59 4.31 -5.78 -2.72
N GLY A 60 5.25 -6.07 -3.60
CA GLY A 60 4.97 -6.49 -4.98
C GLY A 60 5.15 -8.00 -5.13
N ALA A 61 4.26 -8.64 -5.88
CA ALA A 61 4.41 -10.03 -6.30
C ALA A 61 3.52 -10.31 -7.52
N GLU A 62 3.87 -11.34 -8.30
CA GLU A 62 3.17 -11.68 -9.56
C GLU A 62 1.72 -12.16 -9.37
N SER A 63 1.35 -12.58 -8.17
CA SER A 63 0.00 -13.04 -7.85
C SER A 63 -0.40 -12.69 -6.43
N HIS A 64 -1.71 -12.71 -6.18
CA HIS A 64 -2.28 -12.49 -4.85
C HIS A 64 -1.74 -13.47 -3.80
N ALA A 65 -1.60 -14.76 -4.14
CA ALA A 65 -1.05 -15.77 -3.23
C ALA A 65 0.44 -15.51 -2.93
N ALA A 66 1.22 -15.12 -3.95
CA ALA A 66 2.62 -14.78 -3.76
C ALA A 66 2.78 -13.53 -2.88
N ALA A 67 1.95 -12.51 -3.07
CA ALA A 67 1.98 -11.29 -2.26
C ALA A 67 1.72 -11.60 -0.77
N MET A 68 0.75 -12.46 -0.47
CA MET A 68 0.50 -12.90 0.91
C MET A 68 1.66 -13.66 1.52
N LYS A 69 2.31 -14.53 0.73
CA LYS A 69 3.50 -15.23 1.22
C LYS A 69 4.60 -14.24 1.59
N VAL A 70 4.84 -13.22 0.75
CA VAL A 70 5.83 -12.17 1.05
C VAL A 70 5.47 -11.41 2.31
N ILE A 71 4.19 -11.05 2.50
CA ILE A 71 3.72 -10.39 3.74
C ILE A 71 3.96 -11.30 4.94
N ASP A 72 3.56 -12.56 4.86
CA ASP A 72 3.70 -13.53 5.96
C ASP A 72 5.17 -13.73 6.36
N ASP A 73 6.05 -13.93 5.37
CA ASP A 73 7.49 -14.09 5.59
C ASP A 73 8.09 -12.81 6.22
N ALA A 74 7.70 -11.62 5.73
CA ALA A 74 8.19 -10.34 6.26
C ALA A 74 7.73 -10.09 7.70
N MET A 75 6.44 -10.35 8.00
CA MET A 75 5.86 -10.16 9.32
C MET A 75 6.39 -11.16 10.34
N LYS A 76 6.61 -12.42 9.92
CA LYS A 76 7.31 -13.44 10.74
C LYS A 76 8.74 -13.01 11.06
N ALA A 77 9.48 -12.53 10.05
CA ALA A 77 10.85 -12.06 10.25
C ALA A 77 10.94 -10.85 11.19
N SER A 78 9.94 -9.96 11.18
CA SER A 78 9.88 -8.81 12.09
C SER A 78 9.21 -9.10 13.44
N GLY A 79 8.71 -10.32 13.67
CA GLY A 79 7.96 -10.68 14.87
C GLY A 79 6.65 -9.89 15.03
N THR A 80 6.11 -9.36 13.95
CA THR A 80 4.91 -8.51 13.95
C THR A 80 3.69 -9.37 13.61
N ALA A 81 2.68 -9.37 14.48
CA ALA A 81 1.41 -10.02 14.15
C ALA A 81 0.61 -9.15 13.16
N TYR A 82 -0.11 -9.79 12.26
CA TYR A 82 -1.04 -9.12 11.35
C TYR A 82 -2.34 -9.94 11.22
N LEU A 83 -3.40 -9.27 10.80
CA LEU A 83 -4.69 -9.88 10.50
C LEU A 83 -4.81 -10.14 8.99
N ASP A 84 -5.18 -11.36 8.62
CA ASP A 84 -5.45 -11.72 7.22
C ASP A 84 -6.88 -11.32 6.83
N GLU A 85 -6.98 -10.18 6.15
CA GLU A 85 -8.25 -9.57 5.74
C GLU A 85 -8.68 -9.91 4.31
N ARG A 86 -8.07 -10.93 3.67
CA ARG A 86 -8.37 -11.29 2.27
C ARG A 86 -9.84 -11.62 1.96
N ARG A 87 -10.64 -11.86 3.00
CA ARG A 87 -12.07 -12.23 2.88
C ARG A 87 -13.01 -11.05 3.10
N THR A 88 -12.47 -9.90 3.48
CA THR A 88 -13.23 -8.69 3.76
C THR A 88 -13.24 -7.80 2.51
N ASP A 89 -14.43 -7.38 2.08
CA ASP A 89 -14.57 -6.44 0.97
C ASP A 89 -14.47 -5.00 1.47
N PHE A 90 -13.40 -4.31 1.08
CA PHE A 90 -13.16 -2.90 1.40
C PHE A 90 -13.46 -1.95 0.24
N ALA A 91 -14.11 -2.44 -0.83
CA ALA A 91 -14.42 -1.60 -1.98
C ALA A 91 -15.33 -0.42 -1.58
N ILE A 92 -14.93 0.79 -2.00
CA ILE A 92 -15.80 1.96 -1.94
C ILE A 92 -16.93 1.73 -2.94
N LYS A 93 -18.16 1.61 -2.44
CA LYS A 93 -19.36 1.50 -3.28
C LYS A 93 -19.73 2.90 -3.80
N PRO A 94 -19.88 3.11 -5.12
CA PRO A 94 -20.34 4.38 -5.65
C PRO A 94 -21.69 4.76 -5.01
N ARG A 95 -21.85 6.00 -4.57
CA ARG A 95 -23.17 6.51 -4.20
C ARG A 95 -24.00 6.68 -5.48
N GLY A 96 -25.00 5.82 -5.67
CA GLY A 96 -26.05 5.97 -6.66
C GLY A 96 -25.62 5.73 -8.10
N THR A 97 -25.64 4.48 -8.53
CA THR A 97 -26.24 4.17 -9.84
C THR A 97 -27.65 3.68 -9.52
N SER A 98 -28.64 4.46 -9.97
CA SER A 98 -30.06 4.10 -9.98
C SER A 98 -30.31 2.68 -10.48
#